data_AF-A0A552IJL0-F1
#
_entry.id   AF-A0A552IJL0-F1
#
_cell.length_a   1.000
_cell.length_b   1.000
_cell.length_c   1.000
_cell.angle_alpha   90.00
_cell.angle_beta   90.00
_cell.angle_gamma   90.00
#
_symmetry.space_group_name_H-M   'P 1'
#
loop_
_entity.id
_entity.type
_entity.pdbx_description
1 polymer ?
#
loop_
_entity_poly.entity_id
_entity_poly.type
_entity_poly.pdbx_seq_one_letter_code
_entity_poly.pdbx_strand_id
1 'polypeptide(L)' 'MAKGDQIYAYRELLNLQGVYAHHGIDCGDGSVIHYRKPSEIVER' A
#
# COMPACT_ATOMS: atom_id res chain seq x y z
N MET A 1 0.17 -4.20 12.51
CA MET A 1 0.46 -5.64 12.42
C MET A 1 1.75 -5.88 13.20
N ALA A 2 2.38 -7.05 13.17
CA ALA A 2 3.72 -7.21 13.72
C ALA A 2 4.77 -6.75 12.70
N LYS A 3 5.94 -6.30 13.18
CA LYS A 3 7.05 -5.89 12.29
C LYS A 3 7.40 -7.02 11.31
N GLY A 4 7.43 -6.70 10.03
CA GLY A 4 7.73 -7.64 8.95
C GLY A 4 6.50 -8.36 8.39
N ASP A 5 5.31 -8.16 8.97
CA ASP A 5 4.08 -8.72 8.42
C ASP A 5 3.81 -8.15 7.03
N GLN A 6 3.37 -9.03 6.12
CA GLN A 6 2.85 -8.62 4.83
C GLN A 6 1.47 -7.98 5.00
N ILE A 7 1.29 -6.83 4.36
CA ILE A 7 0.04 -6.09 4.32
C ILE A 7 -0.41 -5.99 2.87
N TYR A 8 -1.71 -6.03 2.63
CA TYR A 8 -2.28 -5.68 1.33
C TYR A 8 -3.54 -4.84 1.48
N ALA A 9 -3.80 -4.03 0.47
CA ALA A 9 -5.05 -3.30 0.32
C ALA A 9 -5.54 -3.40 -1.12
N TYR A 10 -6.83 -3.69 -1.31
CA TYR A 10 -7.45 -3.56 -2.61
C TYR A 10 -7.63 -2.09 -2.95
N ARG A 11 -7.07 -1.67 -4.09
CA ARG A 11 -7.19 -0.32 -4.63
C ARG A 11 -7.76 -0.39 -6.05
N GLU A 12 -8.09 0.78 -6.57
CA GLU A 12 -8.54 0.95 -7.93
C GLU A 12 -7.39 0.78 -8.94
N LEU A 13 -7.70 0.20 -10.09
CA LEU A 13 -6.87 0.20 -11.29
C LEU A 13 -7.75 0.50 -12.51
N LEU A 14 -7.41 1.56 -13.25
CA LEU A 14 -8.15 1.98 -14.45
C LEU A 14 -9.67 2.15 -14.20
N ASN A 15 -10.08 2.80 -13.12
CA ASN A 15 -11.49 2.97 -12.72
C ASN A 15 -12.25 1.69 -12.35
N LEU A 16 -11.54 0.56 -12.16
CA LEU A 16 -12.11 -0.68 -11.64
C LEU A 16 -11.73 -0.86 -10.18
N GLN A 17 -12.74 -0.94 -9.31
CA GLN A 17 -12.57 -1.15 -7.87
C GLN A 17 -12.25 -2.62 -7.57
N GLY A 18 -11.42 -2.87 -6.56
CA GLY A 18 -11.21 -4.22 -6.02
C GLY A 18 -10.33 -5.15 -6.86
N VAL A 19 -9.78 -4.70 -7.98
CA VAL A 19 -9.01 -5.56 -8.92
C VAL A 19 -7.49 -5.46 -8.77
N TYR A 20 -6.99 -4.51 -7.97
CA TYR A 20 -5.55 -4.32 -7.77
C TYR A 20 -5.18 -4.47 -6.29
N ALA A 21 -4.45 -5.53 -5.98
CA ALA A 21 -3.87 -5.74 -4.66
C ALA A 21 -2.56 -4.95 -4.55
N HIS A 22 -2.55 -3.97 -3.66
CA HIS A 22 -1.38 -3.16 -3.37
C HIS A 22 -0.71 -3.67 -2.10
N HIS A 23 0.58 -4.03 -2.17
CA HIS A 23 1.28 -4.71 -1.08
C HIS A 23 2.30 -3.81 -0.37
N GLY A 24 2.50 -4.07 0.92
CA GLY A 24 3.50 -3.43 1.76
C GLY A 24 3.97 -4.32 2.91
N ILE A 25 4.93 -3.81 3.69
CA ILE A 25 5.51 -4.49 4.86
C ILE A 25 5.36 -3.58 6.08
N ASP A 26 4.85 -4.12 7.19
CA ASP A 26 4.75 -3.39 8.48
C ASP A 26 6.15 -3.08 9.05
N CYS A 27 6.42 -1.82 9.36
CA CYS A 27 7.72 -1.40 9.89
C CYS A 27 7.86 -1.60 11.42
N GLY A 28 6.76 -1.84 12.13
CA GLY A 28 6.70 -1.97 13.58
C GLY A 28 6.54 -0.66 14.36
N ASP A 29 6.44 0.49 13.68
CA ASP A 29 6.32 1.84 14.25
C ASP A 29 5.01 2.54 13.82
N GLY A 30 4.05 1.77 13.32
CA GLY A 30 2.80 2.28 12.76
C GLY A 30 2.93 2.73 11.30
N SER A 31 4.13 2.71 10.71
CA SER A 31 4.34 2.95 9.28
C SER A 31 4.38 1.65 8.47
N VAL A 32 4.19 1.80 7.15
CA VAL A 32 4.24 0.70 6.18
C VAL A 32 5.15 1.11 5.03
N ILE A 33 6.15 0.29 4.71
CA ILE A 33 6.94 0.49 3.50
C ILE A 33 6.27 -0.23 2.32
N HIS A 34 6.11 0.48 1.21
CA HIS A 34 5.54 -0.05 -0.01
C HIS A 34 6.02 0.73 -1.25
N TYR A 35 5.90 0.13 -2.43
CA TYR A 35 6.03 0.87 -3.68
C TYR A 35 4.81 1.77 -3.88
N ARG A 36 4.99 2.96 -4.44
CA ARG A 36 3.88 3.86 -4.82
C ARG A 36 3.69 3.88 -6.33
N LYS A 37 2.49 4.23 -6.80
CA LYS A 37 2.32 4.55 -8.22
C LYS A 37 3.06 5.86 -8.53
N PRO A 38 3.75 6.00 -9.68
CA PRO A 38 4.45 7.25 -10.02
C PRO A 38 3.55 8.49 -10.02
N SER A 39 2.25 8.31 -10.26
CA SER A 39 1.23 9.37 -10.30
C SER A 39 0.63 9.74 -8.94
N GLU A 40 0.95 9.04 -7.85
CA GLU A 40 0.43 9.37 -6.52
C GLU A 40 1.14 10.61 -5.97
N ILE A 41 0.35 11.62 -5.58
CA ILE A 41 0.84 12.82 -4.88
C ILE A 41 1.19 12.41 -3.45
N VAL A 42 2.38 12.81 -2.99
CA VAL A 42 2.74 12.70 -1.57
C VAL A 42 2.44 14.04 -0.91
N GLU A 43 1.42 14.05 -0.04
CA GLU A 43 1.20 15.16 0.88
C GLU A 43 2.35 15.19 1.89
N ARG A 44 2.83 16.41 2.18
CA ARG A 44 4.03 16.66 2.98
C ARG A 44 3.68 17.30 4.31
#